data_AF-A0A2R6L9Q3-F1
#
_entry.id   AF-A0A2R6L9Q3-F1
#
_cell.length_a   1.000
_cell.length_b   1.000
_cell.length_c   1.000
_cell.angle_alpha   90.00
_cell.angle_beta   90.00
_cell.angle_gamma   90.00
#
_symmetry.space_group_name_H-M   'P 1'
#
loop_
_entity.id
_entity.type
_entity.pdbx_description
1 polymer ?
#
loop_
_entity_poly.entity_id
_entity_poly.type
_entity_poly.pdbx_seq_one_letter_code
_entity_poly.pdbx_strand_id
1 'polypeptide(L)'
;MLLSDVDTAFLQDDARTVAHDVDLLIRDGRIAAVGDDLSDAADGDVVDCSDRVALPGLINCHTHTPGVLTRGWSDDVSLFSWLEHTEQLIAAADRDEKRAAARLSAASLVRTGTTTLNDMWNTYLVDDLVDVGVRALLGHAMAEFESTPDDIVEQGLAANHEF
;
A
#
# COMPACT_ATOMS: atom_id res chain seq x y z
N MET A 1 6.19 7.91 20.62
CA MET A 1 4.72 8.04 20.43
C MET A 1 4.03 6.96 21.25
N LEU A 2 2.86 7.25 21.81
CA LEU A 2 2.02 6.31 22.55
C LEU A 2 0.62 6.28 21.93
N LEU A 3 0.07 5.10 21.71
CA LEU A 3 -1.37 4.90 21.55
C LEU A 3 -1.90 4.46 22.92
N SER A 4 -2.63 5.32 23.63
CA SER A 4 -3.12 5.01 24.97
C SER A 4 -4.53 4.44 24.93
N ASP A 5 -4.90 3.66 25.95
CA ASP A 5 -6.29 3.24 26.20
C ASP A 5 -6.93 2.49 25.01
N VAL A 6 -6.16 1.63 24.33
CA VAL A 6 -6.69 0.83 23.22
C VAL A 6 -7.61 -0.25 23.80
N ASP A 7 -8.92 -0.13 23.54
CA ASP A 7 -9.95 -1.08 24.01
C ASP A 7 -9.64 -2.53 23.62
N THR A 8 -9.29 -2.76 22.35
CA THR A 8 -8.91 -4.09 21.86
C THR A 8 -7.77 -4.00 20.85
N ALA A 9 -6.68 -4.72 21.10
CA ALA A 9 -5.54 -4.82 20.20
C ALA A 9 -5.33 -6.27 19.71
N PHE A 10 -5.44 -6.48 18.40
CA PHE A 10 -5.09 -7.77 17.78
C PHE A 10 -3.61 -7.75 17.39
N LEU A 11 -2.73 -8.40 18.14
CA LEU A 11 -1.29 -8.27 17.93
C LEU A 11 -0.77 -9.12 16.76
N GLN A 12 -1.50 -10.18 16.41
CA GLN A 12 -1.10 -11.13 15.34
C GLN A 12 0.31 -11.72 15.53
N ASP A 13 0.77 -11.81 16.78
CA ASP A 13 1.95 -12.60 17.16
C ASP A 13 1.69 -14.11 17.01
N ASP A 14 2.69 -14.94 17.30
CA ASP A 14 2.59 -16.40 17.16
C ASP A 14 1.47 -17.00 18.02
N ALA A 15 1.16 -16.38 19.15
CA ALA A 15 0.07 -16.78 20.05
C ALA A 15 -1.31 -16.27 19.61
N ARG A 16 -1.37 -15.39 18.60
CA ARG A 16 -2.57 -14.67 18.18
C ARG A 16 -3.21 -13.89 19.33
N THR A 17 -2.38 -13.22 20.11
CA THR A 17 -2.79 -12.45 21.29
C THR A 17 -3.83 -11.39 20.90
N VAL A 18 -4.92 -11.38 21.66
CA VAL A 18 -5.91 -10.29 21.71
C VAL A 18 -5.77 -9.66 23.08
N ALA A 19 -5.28 -8.43 23.11
CA ALA A 19 -5.09 -7.66 24.33
C ALA A 19 -6.26 -6.67 24.50
N HIS A 20 -6.61 -6.36 25.74
CA HIS A 20 -7.70 -5.46 26.09
C HIS A 20 -7.20 -4.40 27.04
N ASP A 21 -7.69 -3.17 26.89
CA ASP A 21 -7.38 -2.02 27.74
C ASP A 21 -5.86 -1.76 27.88
N VAL A 22 -5.15 -1.77 26.75
CA VAL A 22 -3.67 -1.66 26.72
C VAL A 22 -3.19 -0.38 26.03
N ASP A 23 -1.96 0.01 26.37
CA ASP A 23 -1.18 0.99 25.63
C ASP A 23 -0.23 0.32 24.61
N LEU A 24 0.04 1.01 23.50
CA LEU A 24 1.05 0.64 22.51
C LEU A 24 2.13 1.72 22.43
N LEU A 25 3.31 1.43 22.97
CA LEU A 25 4.46 2.35 22.90
C LEU A 25 5.21 2.15 21.59
N ILE A 26 5.42 3.23 20.84
CA ILE A 26 6.09 3.25 19.54
C ILE A 26 7.35 4.10 19.63
N ARG A 27 8.51 3.51 19.29
CA ARG A 27 9.82 4.18 19.19
C ARG A 27 10.45 3.89 17.84
N ASP A 28 10.94 4.94 17.17
CA ASP A 28 11.62 4.83 15.87
C ASP A 28 10.85 3.99 14.83
N GLY A 29 9.53 4.18 14.79
CA GLY A 29 8.64 3.47 13.87
C GLY A 29 8.42 1.98 14.20
N ARG A 30 8.80 1.52 15.38
CA ARG A 30 8.63 0.15 15.86
C ARG A 30 7.81 0.10 17.15
N ILE A 31 7.01 -0.96 17.31
CA ILE A 31 6.35 -1.25 18.59
C ILE A 31 7.43 -1.65 19.59
N ALA A 32 7.59 -0.86 20.64
CA ALA A 32 8.59 -1.05 21.70
C ALA A 32 8.03 -1.81 22.90
N ALA A 33 6.75 -1.60 23.23
CA ALA A 33 6.07 -2.29 24.30
C ALA A 33 4.55 -2.31 24.06
N VAL A 34 3.88 -3.31 24.64
CA VAL A 34 2.43 -3.46 24.73
C VAL A 34 2.10 -3.80 26.17
N GLY A 35 1.16 -3.09 26.79
CA GLY A 35 0.75 -3.32 28.17
C GLY A 35 0.16 -2.07 28.80
N ASP A 36 -0.03 -2.10 30.11
CA ASP A 36 -0.75 -1.05 30.84
C ASP A 36 0.21 0.02 31.38
N ASP A 37 -0.31 1.22 31.65
CA ASP A 37 0.39 2.32 32.33
C ASP A 37 1.73 2.72 31.66
N LEU A 38 1.78 2.79 30.33
CA LEU A 38 3.01 3.14 29.58
C LEU A 38 3.20 4.65 29.39
N SER A 39 2.33 5.48 29.97
CA SER A 39 2.35 6.94 29.86
C SER A 39 3.67 7.59 30.29
N ASP A 40 4.28 7.12 31.38
CA ASP A 40 5.59 7.62 31.86
C ASP A 40 6.75 7.30 30.90
N ALA A 41 6.58 6.31 30.02
CA ALA A 41 7.57 5.92 29.02
C ALA A 41 7.42 6.65 27.70
N ALA A 42 6.37 7.49 27.55
CA ALA A 42 6.12 8.27 26.34
C ALA A 42 7.13 9.42 26.19
N ASP A 43 7.76 9.47 25.02
CA ASP A 43 8.80 10.43 24.64
C ASP A 43 8.36 11.34 23.47
N GLY A 44 7.07 11.29 23.10
CA GLY A 44 6.50 12.04 21.98
C GLY A 44 4.97 12.09 22.05
N ASP A 45 4.31 12.14 20.89
CA ASP A 45 2.86 12.28 20.82
C ASP A 45 2.12 11.13 21.52
N VAL A 46 1.07 11.48 22.26
CA VAL A 46 0.12 10.54 22.87
C VAL A 46 -1.21 10.66 22.15
N VAL A 47 -1.73 9.54 21.67
CA VAL A 47 -3.02 9.46 20.97
C VAL A 47 -3.95 8.59 21.80
N ASP A 48 -4.98 9.20 22.37
CA ASP A 48 -6.07 8.50 23.06
C ASP A 48 -6.86 7.64 22.06
N CYS A 49 -6.85 6.34 22.30
CA CYS A 49 -7.52 5.32 21.51
C CYS A 49 -8.68 4.66 22.26
N SER A 50 -9.25 5.34 23.27
CA SER A 50 -10.47 4.91 23.94
C SER A 50 -11.58 4.59 22.93
N ASP A 51 -12.29 3.48 23.13
CA ASP A 51 -13.32 2.97 22.22
C ASP A 51 -12.81 2.71 20.77
N ARG A 52 -11.53 2.32 20.62
CA ARG A 52 -10.92 1.96 19.33
C ARG A 52 -10.29 0.58 19.37
N VAL A 53 -10.28 -0.04 18.19
CA VAL A 53 -9.59 -1.31 17.94
C VAL A 53 -8.30 -1.05 17.19
N ALA A 54 -7.20 -1.61 17.68
CA ALA A 54 -5.93 -1.65 16.96
C ALA A 54 -5.76 -2.98 16.21
N LEU A 55 -5.41 -2.85 14.93
CA LEU A 55 -5.04 -3.95 14.03
C LEU A 55 -3.64 -3.66 13.48
N PRO A 56 -2.85 -4.69 13.11
CA PRO A 56 -1.70 -4.47 12.25
C PRO A 56 -2.21 -3.85 10.95
N GLY A 57 -1.47 -2.88 10.42
CA GLY A 57 -1.85 -2.24 9.16
C GLY A 57 -2.01 -3.28 8.06
N LEU A 58 -3.09 -3.18 7.29
CA LEU A 58 -3.40 -4.16 6.25
C LEU A 58 -2.33 -4.14 5.16
N ILE A 59 -2.07 -5.32 4.59
CA ILE A 59 -1.14 -5.52 3.47
C ILE A 59 -1.96 -5.89 2.25
N ASN A 60 -1.97 -5.02 1.24
CA ASN A 60 -2.57 -5.33 -0.05
C ASN A 60 -1.53 -5.99 -0.96
N CYS A 61 -1.61 -7.30 -1.10
CA CYS A 61 -0.60 -8.10 -1.80
C CYS A 61 -0.60 -7.95 -3.33
N HIS A 62 -1.54 -7.20 -3.91
CA HIS A 62 -1.62 -7.01 -5.36
C HIS A 62 -2.41 -5.76 -5.72
N THR A 63 -1.76 -4.78 -6.34
CA THR A 63 -2.40 -3.55 -6.81
C THR A 63 -1.96 -3.17 -8.22
N HIS A 64 -2.85 -2.42 -8.88
CA HIS A 64 -2.58 -1.68 -10.10
C HIS A 64 -2.91 -0.21 -9.86
N THR A 65 -2.03 0.53 -9.19
CA THR A 65 -2.37 1.85 -8.65
C THR A 65 -2.82 2.89 -9.70
N PRO A 66 -2.29 2.94 -10.94
CA PRO A 66 -2.84 3.80 -11.99
C PRO A 66 -4.22 3.37 -12.52
N GLY A 67 -4.65 2.13 -12.25
CA GLY A 67 -5.93 1.58 -12.70
C GLY A 67 -7.16 2.32 -12.16
N VAL A 68 -7.00 3.22 -11.17
CA VAL A 68 -8.08 4.11 -10.74
C VAL A 68 -8.57 5.04 -11.85
N LEU A 69 -7.75 5.32 -12.87
CA LEU A 69 -8.13 6.14 -14.04
C LEU A 69 -9.33 5.57 -14.80
N THR A 70 -9.50 4.24 -14.77
CA THR A 70 -10.56 3.54 -15.51
C THR A 70 -11.63 2.95 -14.57
N ARG A 71 -11.69 3.42 -13.32
CA ARG A 71 -12.66 2.92 -12.32
C ARG A 71 -14.10 3.15 -12.81
N GLY A 72 -14.82 2.05 -13.04
CA GLY A 72 -16.22 2.07 -13.51
C GLY A 72 -16.40 2.43 -14.99
N TRP A 73 -15.33 2.39 -15.79
CA TRP A 73 -15.38 2.75 -17.21
C TRP A 73 -16.01 1.67 -18.10
N SER A 74 -15.62 0.42 -17.88
CA SER A 74 -15.95 -0.71 -18.76
C SER A 74 -16.55 -1.87 -17.94
N ASP A 75 -17.60 -1.57 -17.17
CA ASP A 75 -18.32 -2.58 -16.41
C ASP A 75 -19.18 -3.47 -17.33
N ASP A 76 -19.57 -4.66 -16.85
CA ASP A 76 -20.50 -5.59 -17.52
C ASP A 76 -20.09 -6.08 -18.93
N VAL A 77 -18.79 -6.09 -19.23
CA VAL A 77 -18.25 -6.67 -20.49
C VAL A 77 -17.41 -7.92 -20.24
N SER A 78 -17.03 -8.62 -21.31
CA SER A 78 -16.09 -9.74 -21.22
C SER A 78 -14.71 -9.29 -20.72
N LEU A 79 -13.95 -10.18 -20.09
CA LEU A 79 -12.58 -9.90 -19.63
C LEU A 79 -11.71 -9.28 -20.74
N PHE A 80 -11.74 -9.85 -21.95
CA PHE A 80 -10.92 -9.35 -23.06
C PHE A 80 -11.35 -7.97 -23.54
N SER A 81 -12.66 -7.70 -23.57
CA SER A 81 -13.17 -6.37 -23.87
C SER A 81 -12.77 -5.36 -22.79
N TRP A 82 -12.86 -5.75 -21.51
CA TRP A 82 -12.42 -4.91 -20.40
C TRP A 82 -10.93 -4.61 -20.47
N LEU A 83 -10.08 -5.62 -20.74
CA LEU A 83 -8.64 -5.44 -20.94
C LEU A 83 -8.36 -4.46 -22.07
N GLU A 84 -8.93 -4.69 -23.25
CA GLU A 84 -8.74 -3.82 -24.41
C GLU A 84 -9.12 -2.36 -24.11
N HIS A 85 -10.29 -2.13 -23.50
CA HIS A 85 -10.73 -0.77 -23.17
C HIS A 85 -9.86 -0.09 -22.11
N THR A 86 -9.48 -0.82 -21.05
CA THR A 86 -8.72 -0.26 -19.93
C THR A 86 -7.26 -0.02 -20.27
N GLU A 87 -6.61 -0.96 -20.95
CA GLU A 87 -5.23 -0.82 -21.40
C GLU A 87 -5.07 0.36 -22.36
N GLN A 88 -5.99 0.54 -23.30
CA GLN A 88 -5.95 1.69 -24.23
C GLN A 88 -5.99 3.03 -23.49
N LEU A 89 -6.87 3.18 -22.49
CA LEU A 89 -6.98 4.42 -21.72
C LEU A 89 -5.76 4.66 -20.84
N ILE A 90 -5.28 3.64 -20.13
CA ILE A 90 -4.12 3.82 -19.25
C ILE A 90 -2.84 4.01 -20.08
N ALA A 91 -2.73 3.39 -21.26
CA ALA A 91 -1.62 3.62 -22.19
C ALA A 91 -1.61 5.06 -22.72
N ALA A 92 -2.79 5.63 -22.98
CA ALA A 92 -2.93 7.02 -23.43
C ALA A 92 -2.59 8.05 -22.35
N ALA A 93 -2.72 7.69 -21.06
CA ALA A 93 -2.38 8.58 -19.95
C ALA A 93 -0.87 8.86 -19.89
N ASP A 94 -0.50 10.11 -19.67
CA ASP A 94 0.88 10.51 -19.51
C ASP A 94 1.44 10.11 -18.13
N ARG A 95 2.73 10.43 -17.89
CA ARG A 95 3.39 10.07 -16.62
C ARG A 95 2.81 10.85 -15.43
N ASP A 96 2.46 12.11 -15.59
CA ASP A 96 1.97 12.93 -14.49
C ASP A 96 0.55 12.50 -14.08
N GLU A 97 -0.28 12.13 -15.06
CA GLU A 97 -1.59 11.51 -14.84
C GLU A 97 -1.46 10.19 -14.07
N LYS A 98 -0.51 9.33 -14.45
CA LYS A 98 -0.24 8.06 -13.76
C LYS A 98 0.29 8.27 -12.34
N ARG A 99 1.16 9.25 -12.11
CA ARG A 99 1.65 9.62 -10.77
C ARG A 99 0.50 10.11 -9.89
N ALA A 100 -0.33 11.01 -10.39
CA ALA A 100 -1.50 11.51 -9.66
C ALA A 100 -2.49 10.37 -9.33
N ALA A 101 -2.73 9.47 -10.28
CA ALA A 101 -3.57 8.29 -10.09
C ALA A 101 -3.00 7.36 -9.00
N ALA A 102 -1.68 7.11 -9.02
CA ALA A 102 -1.03 6.29 -8.01
C ALA A 102 -1.18 6.88 -6.59
N ARG A 103 -0.97 8.19 -6.45
CA ARG A 103 -1.19 8.91 -5.17
C ARG A 103 -2.64 8.80 -4.69
N LEU A 104 -3.62 8.95 -5.59
CA LEU A 104 -5.04 8.82 -5.27
C LEU A 104 -5.40 7.41 -4.80
N SER A 105 -4.87 6.39 -5.47
CA SER A 105 -5.03 4.98 -5.06
C SER A 105 -4.42 4.73 -3.69
N ALA A 106 -3.18 5.17 -3.44
CA ALA A 106 -2.52 5.03 -2.15
C ALA A 106 -3.29 5.75 -1.03
N ALA A 107 -3.75 6.98 -1.26
CA ALA A 107 -4.53 7.73 -0.26
C ALA A 107 -5.86 7.02 0.06
N SER A 108 -6.49 6.41 -0.93
CA SER A 108 -7.70 5.61 -0.74
C SER A 108 -7.43 4.37 0.11
N LEU A 109 -6.29 3.70 -0.10
CA LEU A 109 -5.84 2.54 0.66
C LEU A 109 -5.52 2.89 2.13
N VAL A 110 -4.83 4.00 2.37
CA VAL A 110 -4.54 4.49 3.73
C VAL A 110 -5.83 4.77 4.50
N ARG A 111 -6.83 5.39 3.85
CA ARG A 111 -8.14 5.66 4.46
C ARG A 111 -8.91 4.41 4.88
N THR A 112 -8.56 3.23 4.35
CA THR A 112 -9.17 1.95 4.70
C THR A 112 -8.24 1.05 5.53
N GLY A 113 -7.16 1.60 6.08
CA GLY A 113 -6.26 0.89 6.99
C GLY A 113 -5.16 0.08 6.31
N THR A 114 -4.98 0.19 4.99
CA THR A 114 -3.84 -0.41 4.29
C THR A 114 -2.59 0.45 4.50
N THR A 115 -1.51 -0.18 4.97
CA THR A 115 -0.23 0.49 5.22
C THR A 115 0.89 -0.01 4.32
N THR A 116 0.70 -1.17 3.68
CA THR A 116 1.67 -1.79 2.78
C THR A 116 0.97 -2.29 1.53
N LEU A 117 1.59 -2.10 0.38
CA LEU A 117 1.07 -2.59 -0.89
C LEU A 117 2.17 -3.24 -1.74
N ASN A 118 1.74 -4.13 -2.64
CA ASN A 118 2.56 -4.69 -3.71
C ASN A 118 1.96 -4.29 -5.06
N ASP A 119 2.57 -3.29 -5.70
CA ASP A 119 2.10 -2.72 -6.96
C ASP A 119 2.87 -3.31 -8.15
N MET A 120 2.15 -3.80 -9.15
CA MET A 120 2.77 -4.38 -10.34
C MET A 120 2.74 -3.44 -11.55
N TRP A 121 3.06 -2.16 -11.36
CA TRP A 121 3.18 -1.20 -12.45
C TRP A 121 4.64 -0.92 -12.80
N ASN A 122 5.11 0.30 -12.61
CA ASN A 122 6.44 0.71 -12.98
C ASN A 122 7.10 1.36 -11.76
N THR A 123 8.40 1.11 -11.61
CA THR A 123 9.18 1.48 -10.43
C THR A 123 9.29 2.99 -10.24
N TYR A 124 9.10 3.82 -11.28
CA TYR A 124 9.11 5.28 -11.14
C TYR A 124 7.99 5.86 -10.25
N LEU A 125 6.99 5.06 -9.88
CA LEU A 125 5.90 5.46 -8.97
C LEU A 125 6.27 5.33 -7.48
N VAL A 126 7.44 4.77 -7.15
CA VAL A 126 7.82 4.48 -5.76
C VAL A 126 7.76 5.72 -4.86
N ASP A 127 8.32 6.84 -5.31
CA ASP A 127 8.35 8.08 -4.53
C ASP A 127 6.94 8.61 -4.29
N ASP A 128 6.06 8.52 -5.29
CA ASP A 128 4.66 8.97 -5.16
C ASP A 128 3.88 8.15 -4.11
N LEU A 129 4.14 6.85 -4.03
CA LEU A 129 3.51 5.96 -3.07
C LEU A 129 4.07 6.19 -1.65
N VAL A 130 5.40 6.31 -1.54
CA VAL A 130 6.08 6.57 -0.25
C VAL A 130 5.72 7.94 0.30
N ASP A 131 5.62 8.98 -0.54
CA ASP A 131 5.19 10.33 -0.15
C ASP A 131 3.79 10.34 0.51
N VAL A 132 2.89 9.45 0.08
CA VAL A 132 1.56 9.29 0.68
C VAL A 132 1.61 8.57 2.03
N GLY A 133 2.71 7.88 2.34
CA GLY A 133 2.95 7.23 3.63
C GLY A 133 2.71 5.72 3.64
N VAL A 134 2.65 5.06 2.49
CA VAL A 134 2.60 3.58 2.42
C VAL A 134 4.01 2.98 2.30
N ARG A 135 4.18 1.75 2.78
CA ARG A 135 5.27 0.88 2.32
C ARG A 135 4.89 0.27 0.98
N ALA A 136 5.75 0.39 -0.02
CA ALA A 136 5.51 -0.14 -1.35
C ALA A 136 6.57 -1.18 -1.73
N LEU A 137 6.12 -2.36 -2.14
CA LEU A 137 6.87 -3.27 -3.00
C LEU A 137 6.42 -2.97 -4.43
N LEU A 138 7.36 -2.66 -5.33
CA LEU A 138 7.03 -2.43 -6.74
C LEU A 138 7.64 -3.52 -7.60
N GLY A 139 6.80 -4.11 -8.46
CA GLY A 139 7.22 -4.95 -9.56
C GLY A 139 7.07 -4.19 -10.87
N HIS A 140 8.11 -4.21 -11.71
CA HIS A 140 7.99 -3.77 -13.08
C HIS A 140 7.22 -4.84 -13.88
N ALA A 141 5.98 -4.54 -14.27
CA ALA A 141 5.23 -5.46 -15.11
C ALA A 141 5.87 -5.54 -16.50
N MET A 142 6.22 -6.76 -16.90
CA MET A 142 6.72 -7.06 -18.23
C MET A 142 5.62 -7.81 -18.98
N ALA A 143 5.14 -7.23 -20.08
CA ALA A 143 4.19 -7.86 -20.97
C ALA A 143 4.60 -7.53 -22.41
N GLU A 144 4.88 -8.55 -23.20
CA GLU A 144 5.28 -8.36 -24.59
C GLU A 144 4.68 -9.45 -25.46
N PHE A 145 4.17 -9.04 -26.62
CA PHE A 145 3.36 -9.89 -27.49
C PHE A 145 4.16 -10.47 -28.67
N GLU A 146 5.37 -9.97 -28.93
CA GLU A 146 6.19 -10.32 -30.10
C GLU A 146 7.62 -10.79 -29.78
N SER A 147 8.01 -10.75 -28.50
CA SER A 147 9.40 -10.92 -28.07
C SER A 147 9.65 -12.24 -27.34
N THR A 148 10.89 -12.71 -27.33
CA THR A 148 11.26 -13.93 -26.61
C THR A 148 11.32 -13.69 -25.10
N PRO A 149 11.24 -14.72 -24.25
CA PRO A 149 11.37 -14.55 -22.80
C PRO A 149 12.66 -13.82 -22.37
N ASP A 150 13.76 -13.97 -23.10
CA ASP A 150 15.02 -13.30 -22.82
C ASP A 150 14.94 -11.80 -23.14
N ASP A 151 14.31 -11.43 -24.26
CA ASP A 151 14.06 -10.04 -24.65
C ASP A 151 13.21 -9.31 -23.59
N ILE A 152 12.18 -9.98 -23.09
CA ILE A 152 11.27 -9.45 -22.06
C ILE A 152 12.06 -9.13 -20.77
N VAL A 153 12.97 -10.03 -20.37
CA VAL A 153 13.81 -9.85 -19.18
C VAL A 153 14.79 -8.70 -19.38
N GLU A 154 15.48 -8.63 -20.52
CA GLU A 154 16.42 -7.54 -20.82
C GLU A 154 15.73 -6.18 -20.80
N GLN A 155 14.54 -6.07 -21.40
CA GLN A 155 13.75 -4.83 -21.41
C GLN A 155 13.30 -4.42 -20.01
N GLY A 156 12.80 -5.36 -19.20
CA GLY A 156 12.40 -5.05 -17.82
C GLY A 156 13.59 -4.64 -16.94
N LEU A 157 14.76 -5.24 -17.15
CA LEU A 157 15.98 -4.82 -16.46
C LEU A 157 16.42 -3.42 -16.90
N ALA A 158 16.44 -3.13 -18.20
CA ALA A 158 16.79 -1.81 -18.73
C ALA A 158 15.84 -0.72 -18.21
N ALA A 159 14.53 -0.99 -18.20
CA ALA A 159 13.52 -0.07 -17.68
C ALA A 159 13.65 0.18 -16.17
N ASN A 160 14.22 -0.76 -15.42
CA ASN A 160 14.54 -0.57 -14.00
C ASN A 160 15.83 0.23 -13.76
N HIS A 161 16.74 0.30 -14.73
CA HIS A 161 18.02 1.00 -14.62
C HIS A 161 17.97 2.47 -15.07
N GLU A 162 16.90 2.91 -15.73
CA GLU A 162 16.69 4.32 -16.10
C GLU A 162 16.22 5.19 -14.91
N PHE A 163 16.10 4.62 -13.71
CA PHE A 163 15.62 5.29 -12.50
C PHE A 163 16.54 5.07 -11.30
#